data_AF-A0AAV0VP06-F1
#
_entry.id   AF-A0AAV0VP06-F1
#
_cell.length_a   1.000
_cell.length_b   1.000
_cell.length_c   1.000
_cell.angle_alpha   90.00
_cell.angle_beta   90.00
_cell.angle_gamma   90.00
#
_symmetry.space_group_name_H-M   'P 1'
#
loop_
_entity.id
_entity.type
_entity.pdbx_description
1 polymer ?
#
loop_
_entity_poly.entity_id
_entity_poly.type
_entity_poly.pdbx_seq_one_letter_code
_entity_poly.pdbx_strand_id
1 'polypeptide(L)'
;MRFCDRTFCRLQLLLIVVFSAATSVHGLRNVRPDGPCDPGELVFVGFCNLCMCNSQGMPNQLCARSWCPVQTTLPPRNSILYSIPNKPFT
;
A
#
# COMPACT_ATOMS: atom_id res chain seq x y z
N MET A 1 -45.79 16.40 -17.25
CA MET A 1 -44.37 16.06 -16.93
C MET A 1 -44.23 16.16 -15.41
N ARG A 2 -43.88 15.18 -14.58
CA ARG A 2 -43.40 13.79 -14.71
C ARG A 2 -44.15 12.97 -13.66
N PHE A 3 -44.61 11.77 -14.03
CA PHE A 3 -45.08 10.77 -13.08
C PHE A 3 -43.84 10.19 -12.36
N CYS A 4 -43.51 10.65 -11.13
CA CYS A 4 -42.68 9.81 -10.26
C CYS A 4 -43.62 8.80 -9.60
N ASP A 5 -43.92 7.74 -10.36
CA ASP A 5 -44.52 6.55 -9.80
C ASP A 5 -43.62 6.07 -8.65
N ARG A 6 -44.20 5.85 -7.46
CA ARG A 6 -43.47 5.52 -6.22
C ARG A 6 -42.46 4.40 -6.40
N THR A 7 -42.74 3.49 -7.33
CA THR A 7 -41.92 2.34 -7.69
C THR A 7 -40.62 2.76 -8.40
N PHE A 8 -40.72 3.72 -9.32
CA PHE A 8 -39.57 4.25 -10.07
C PHE A 8 -38.63 5.06 -9.16
N CYS A 9 -39.21 5.92 -8.31
CA CYS A 9 -38.49 6.69 -7.30
C CYS A 9 -37.75 5.77 -6.29
N ARG A 10 -38.36 4.63 -5.87
CA ARG A 10 -37.70 3.66 -4.98
C ARG A 10 -36.58 2.86 -5.66
N LEU A 11 -36.76 2.47 -6.92
CA LEU A 11 -35.74 1.74 -7.67
C LEU A 11 -34.50 2.62 -7.89
N GLN A 12 -34.71 3.90 -8.18
CA GLN A 12 -33.62 4.87 -8.36
C GLN A 12 -32.82 5.09 -7.07
N LEU A 13 -33.50 5.18 -5.92
CA LEU A 13 -32.87 5.25 -4.59
C LEU A 13 -32.04 3.99 -4.26
N LEU A 14 -32.59 2.80 -4.54
CA LEU A 14 -31.87 1.54 -4.34
C LEU A 14 -30.61 1.45 -5.21
N LEU A 15 -30.69 1.86 -6.48
CA LEU A 15 -29.53 1.89 -7.36
C LEU A 15 -28.46 2.85 -6.82
N ILE A 16 -28.80 4.06 -6.40
CA ILE A 16 -27.84 5.03 -5.86
C ILE A 16 -27.12 4.49 -4.61
N VAL A 17 -27.83 3.81 -3.70
CA VAL A 17 -27.24 3.19 -2.51
C VAL A 17 -26.28 2.03 -2.87
N VAL A 18 -26.64 1.21 -3.87
CA VAL A 18 -25.77 0.11 -4.32
C VAL A 18 -24.52 0.64 -5.04
N PHE A 19 -24.64 1.70 -5.86
CA PHE A 19 -23.49 2.27 -6.57
C PHE A 19 -22.53 3.06 -5.66
N SER A 20 -23.02 3.65 -4.56
CA SER A 20 -22.18 4.40 -3.62
C SER A 20 -21.41 3.51 -2.65
N ALA A 21 -21.79 2.24 -2.49
CA ALA A 21 -21.06 1.28 -1.65
C ALA A 21 -19.81 0.67 -2.32
N ALA A 22 -19.57 0.94 -3.62
CA ALA A 22 -18.51 0.30 -4.40
C ALA A 22 -17.15 1.02 -4.37
N THR A 23 -16.95 2.00 -3.49
CA THR A 23 -15.70 2.78 -3.49
C THR A 23 -14.70 2.24 -2.47
N SER A 24 -13.50 1.94 -2.96
CA SER A 24 -12.26 1.63 -2.22
C SER A 24 -12.07 0.17 -1.80
N VAL A 25 -11.75 -0.68 -2.77
CA VAL A 25 -10.80 -1.78 -2.55
C VAL A 25 -9.42 -1.22 -2.83
N HIS A 26 -8.81 -0.53 -1.85
CA HIS A 26 -7.40 -0.17 -1.96
C HIS A 26 -6.59 -1.47 -1.81
N GLY A 27 -6.16 -2.03 -2.95
CA GLY A 27 -5.14 -3.09 -2.92
C GLY A 27 -3.90 -2.56 -2.21
N LEU A 28 -3.23 -3.41 -1.42
CA LEU A 28 -2.02 -3.01 -0.71
C LEU A 28 -0.98 -2.49 -1.72
N ARG A 29 -0.72 -1.18 -1.70
CA ARG A 29 0.31 -0.56 -2.54
C ARG A 29 1.69 -0.70 -1.93
N ASN A 30 2.70 -0.70 -2.79
CA ASN A 30 4.09 -0.59 -2.35
C ASN A 30 4.55 0.86 -2.36
N VAL A 31 5.11 1.31 -1.24
CA VAL A 31 5.66 2.66 -1.06
C VAL A 31 7.13 2.59 -0.67
N ARG A 32 7.81 3.72 -0.85
CA ARG A 32 9.16 3.91 -0.31
C ARG A 32 9.10 4.09 1.21
N PRO A 33 10.18 3.80 1.95
CA PRO A 33 10.23 4.03 3.40
C PRO A 33 9.93 5.49 3.79
N ASP A 34 10.36 6.41 2.93
CA ASP A 34 10.16 7.87 2.99
C ASP A 34 9.00 8.36 2.08
N GLY A 35 8.24 7.43 1.50
CA GLY A 35 7.15 7.74 0.59
C GLY A 35 5.86 8.15 1.33
N PRO A 36 5.03 9.02 0.75
CA PRO A 36 3.75 9.40 1.33
C PRO A 36 2.74 8.24 1.25
N CYS A 37 1.86 8.17 2.24
CA CYS A 37 0.74 7.24 2.27
C CYS A 37 -0.45 7.78 3.06
N ASP A 38 -1.59 7.09 2.99
CA ASP A 38 -2.83 7.55 3.61
C ASP A 38 -2.92 7.06 5.07
N PRO A 39 -3.23 7.94 6.04
CA PRO A 39 -3.32 7.55 7.45
C PRO A 39 -4.24 6.35 7.68
N GLY A 40 -3.74 5.33 8.38
CA GLY A 40 -4.46 4.08 8.65
C GLY A 40 -4.43 3.05 7.52
N GLU A 41 -3.86 3.38 6.36
CA GLU A 41 -3.68 2.44 5.26
C GLU A 41 -2.59 1.40 5.59
N LEU A 42 -2.75 0.18 5.08
CA LEU A 42 -1.71 -0.85 5.07
C LEU A 42 -0.94 -0.81 3.75
N VAL A 43 0.38 -0.65 3.84
CA VAL A 43 1.28 -0.52 2.68
C VAL A 43 2.47 -1.45 2.79
N PHE A 44 2.95 -1.95 1.65
CA PHE A 44 4.23 -2.63 1.58
C PHE A 44 5.36 -1.61 1.49
N VAL A 45 6.44 -1.83 2.24
CA VAL A 45 7.68 -1.07 2.14
C VAL A 45 8.76 -1.99 1.58
N GLY A 46 9.41 -1.55 0.49
CA GLY A 46 10.45 -2.33 -0.19
C GLY A 46 9.96 -3.66 -0.74
N PHE A 47 8.68 -3.74 -1.13
CA PHE A 47 7.97 -4.93 -1.61
C PHE A 47 8.04 -6.12 -0.66
N CYS A 48 8.22 -5.87 0.63
CA CYS A 48 8.49 -6.91 1.60
C CYS A 48 7.70 -6.70 2.88
N ASN A 49 8.09 -5.69 3.67
CA ASN A 49 7.54 -5.51 5.00
C ASN A 49 6.19 -4.81 4.92
N LEU A 50 5.22 -5.31 5.69
CA LEU A 50 3.90 -4.69 5.77
C LEU A 50 3.89 -3.68 6.90
N CYS A 51 3.59 -2.42 6.57
CA CYS A 51 3.58 -1.30 7.51
C CYS A 51 2.19 -0.65 7.51
N MET A 52 1.78 -0.11 8.66
CA MET A 52 0.60 0.74 8.75
C MET A 52 1.03 2.20 8.67
N CYS A 53 0.28 3.03 7.93
CA CYS A 53 0.58 4.44 7.81
C CYS A 53 0.09 5.25 9.02
N ASN A 54 0.95 6.12 9.51
CA ASN A 54 0.67 6.97 10.66
C ASN A 54 -0.20 8.18 10.29
N SER A 55 -0.61 8.94 11.31
CA SER A 55 -1.38 10.17 11.13
C SER A 55 -0.63 11.29 10.39
N GLN A 56 0.68 11.17 10.23
CA GLN A 56 1.51 12.11 9.46
C GLN A 56 1.60 11.73 7.98
N GLY A 57 0.95 10.63 7.56
CA GLY A 57 0.97 10.15 6.19
C GLY A 57 2.30 9.49 5.80
N MET A 58 2.99 8.87 6.75
CA MET A 58 4.22 8.12 6.53
C MET A 58 4.09 6.67 7.06
N PRO A 59 4.80 5.69 6.48
CA PRO A 59 4.86 4.34 7.01
C PRO A 59 5.37 4.35 8.46
N ASN A 60 4.72 3.62 9.35
CA ASN A 60 5.18 3.48 10.73
C ASN A 60 6.57 2.82 10.81
N GLN A 61 7.29 3.13 11.88
CA GLN A 61 8.55 2.45 12.22
C GLN A 61 8.34 0.99 12.63
N LEU A 62 7.13 0.65 13.09
CA LEU A 62 6.73 -0.71 13.46
C LEU A 62 6.02 -1.38 12.29
N CYS A 63 6.75 -2.24 11.59
CA CYS A 63 6.26 -3.05 10.48
C CYS A 63 6.31 -4.53 10.82
N ALA A 64 5.42 -5.32 10.23
CA ALA A 64 5.56 -6.76 10.21
C ALA A 64 6.82 -7.12 9.40
N ARG A 65 7.71 -7.90 10.02
CA ARG A 65 8.92 -8.41 9.34
C ARG A 65 8.56 -9.66 8.55
N SER A 66 8.82 -9.63 7.26
CA SER A 66 8.71 -10.77 6.37
C SER A 66 10.08 -11.15 5.83
N TRP A 67 10.17 -12.33 5.22
CA TRP A 67 11.38 -12.77 4.54
C TRP A 67 11.53 -12.00 3.22
N CYS A 68 12.38 -10.98 3.22
CA CYS A 68 12.64 -10.19 2.02
C CYS A 68 13.60 -10.91 1.08
N PRO A 69 13.36 -10.90 -0.25
CA PRO A 69 14.38 -11.29 -1.19
C PRO A 69 15.58 -10.36 -1.03
N VAL A 70 16.79 -10.94 -1.01
CA VAL A 70 18.03 -10.16 -0.99
C VAL A 70 18.09 -9.37 -2.29
N GLN A 71 18.18 -8.04 -2.21
CA GLN A 71 18.50 -7.22 -3.36
C GLN A 71 19.95 -7.52 -3.75
N THR A 72 20.16 -8.51 -4.61
CA THR A 72 21.46 -8.77 -5.21
C THR A 72 21.69 -7.73 -6.31
N THR A 73 21.95 -6.48 -5.93
CA THR A 73 22.72 -5.60 -6.80
C THR A 73 24.12 -6.19 -6.82
N LEU A 74 24.37 -7.08 -7.79
CA LEU A 74 25.68 -7.68 -7.96
C LEU A 74 26.68 -6.52 -8.14
N PRO A 75 27.68 -6.39 -7.26
CA PRO A 75 28.74 -5.43 -7.49
C PRO A 75 29.37 -5.69 -8.88
N PRO A 76 29.79 -4.65 -9.61
CA PRO A 76 30.62 -4.86 -10.80
C PRO A 76 31.83 -5.70 -10.38
N ARG A 77 32.22 -6.66 -11.22
CA ARG A 77 33.23 -7.71 -10.97
C ARG A 77 34.51 -7.23 -10.25
N ASN A 78 34.86 -5.95 -10.40
CA ASN A 78 36.04 -5.34 -9.82
C ASN A 78 35.96 -5.02 -8.30
N SER A 79 34.77 -4.95 -7.69
CA SER A 79 34.63 -4.70 -6.24
C SER A 79 34.52 -5.97 -5.39
N ILE A 80 34.37 -7.15 -6.00
CA ILE A 80 34.44 -8.45 -5.30
C ILE A 80 35.85 -8.75 -4.78
N LEU A 81 36.89 -8.16 -5.39
CA LEU A 81 38.28 -8.38 -4.98
C LEU A 81 38.65 -7.71 -3.64
N TYR A 82 37.81 -6.80 -3.12
CA TYR A 82 38.13 -5.97 -1.94
C TYR A 82 37.06 -5.94 -0.84
N SER A 83 35.97 -6.69 -0.94
CA SER A 83 34.93 -6.67 0.10
C SER A 83 35.29 -7.56 1.28
N ILE A 84 35.78 -6.93 2.35
CA ILE A 84 35.85 -7.48 3.71
C ILE A 84 34.44 -7.99 4.09
N PRO A 85 34.27 -9.26 4.49
CA PRO A 85 33.00 -9.75 4.97
C PRO A 85 32.75 -9.11 6.34
N ASN A 86 31.48 -8.90 6.69
CA ASN A 86 31.01 -8.43 8.00
C ASN A 86 30.84 -6.91 8.13
N LYS A 87 29.78 -6.37 7.54
CA LYS A 87 29.00 -5.36 8.24
C LYS A 87 27.50 -5.63 8.07
N PRO A 88 26.77 -5.99 9.14
CA PRO A 88 25.32 -6.07 9.10
C PRO A 88 24.75 -4.65 9.07
N PHE A 89 23.79 -4.40 8.19
CA PHE A 89 23.04 -3.14 8.13
C PHE A 89 21.90 -3.21 9.15
N THR A 90 22.01 -2.42 10.21
CA THR A 90 20.95 -2.08 11.17
C THR A 90 19.94 -1.13 10.57
#